data_AF-A0A1Y3ASC6-F1
#
_entry.id   AF-A0A1Y3ASC6-F1
#
_cell.length_a   1.000
_cell.length_b   1.000
_cell.length_c   1.000
_cell.angle_alpha   90.00
_cell.angle_beta   90.00
_cell.angle_gamma   90.00
#
_symmetry.space_group_name_H-M   'P 1'
#
loop_
_entity.id
_entity.type
_entity.pdbx_description
1 polymer ?
#
loop_
_entity_poly.entity_id
_entity_poly.type
_entity_poly.pdbx_seq_one_letter_code
_entity_poly.pdbx_strand_id
1 'polypeptide(L)'
;MNGLTLSELCCLFCCPPCPARIAAKLAFLPPESTYSIIPDDNNSTKLTLKFSERADWQYTQRELECFEVQYAQSSRGNRIA
;
A
#
# COMPACT_ATOMS: atom_id res chain seq x y z
N MET A 1 10.43 -8.16 -10.74
CA MET A 1 11.58 -7.27 -10.43
C MET A 1 11.92 -6.53 -11.70
N ASN A 2 11.59 -5.24 -11.78
CA ASN A 2 11.90 -4.44 -12.97
C ASN A 2 13.39 -4.06 -12.88
N GLY A 3 14.23 -4.79 -13.62
CA GLY A 3 15.67 -4.58 -13.65
C GLY A 3 16.00 -3.27 -14.36
N LEU A 4 16.64 -2.34 -13.66
CA LEU A 4 17.16 -1.11 -14.25
C LEU A 4 18.27 -1.45 -15.24
N THR A 5 18.30 -0.71 -16.35
CA THR A 5 19.35 -0.86 -17.35
C THR A 5 20.66 -0.24 -16.83
N LEU A 6 21.80 -0.75 -17.30
CA LEU A 6 23.12 -0.20 -16.94
C LEU A 6 23.26 1.30 -17.26
N SER A 7 22.51 1.78 -18.25
CA SER A 7 22.45 3.19 -18.64
C SER A 7 21.82 4.06 -17.54
N GLU A 8 20.71 3.61 -16.96
CA GLU A 8 20.02 4.32 -15.86
C GLU A 8 20.90 4.34 -14.60
N LEU A 9 21.65 3.27 -14.37
CA LEU A 9 22.61 3.20 -13.26
C LEU A 9 23.76 4.21 -13.44
N CYS A 10 24.34 4.28 -14.64
CA CYS A 10 25.43 5.20 -14.96
C CYS A 10 24.99 6.67 -14.84
N CYS A 11 23.77 7.00 -15.26
CA CYS A 11 23.21 8.34 -15.14
C CYS A 11 23.04 8.78 -13.68
N LEU A 12 22.65 7.87 -12.77
CA LEU A 12 22.51 8.19 -11.33
C LEU A 12 23.84 8.53 -10.65
N PHE A 13 24.95 7.94 -11.10
CA PHE A 13 26.28 8.11 -10.48
C PHE A 13 27.17 9.14 -11.19
N CYS A 14 27.11 9.25 -12.52
CA CYS A 14 28.00 10.10 -13.31
C CYS A 14 27.38 11.47 -13.68
N CYS A 15 26.05 11.58 -13.65
CA CYS A 15 25.30 12.80 -13.94
C CYS A 15 24.22 13.01 -12.86
N PRO A 16 24.61 13.30 -11.60
CA PRO A 16 23.66 13.37 -10.50
C PRO A 16 22.55 14.37 -10.87
N PRO A 17 21.27 13.98 -10.80
CA PRO A 17 20.18 14.84 -11.25
C PRO A 17 20.23 16.16 -10.48
N CYS A 18 20.36 17.27 -11.20
CA CYS A 18 20.09 18.61 -10.66
C CYS A 18 18.71 18.57 -9.98
N PRO A 19 18.54 19.21 -8.80
CA PRO A 19 17.51 18.86 -7.81
C PRO A 19 16.10 18.93 -8.40
N ALA A 20 15.64 17.80 -8.94
CA ALA A 20 14.29 17.64 -9.46
C ALA A 20 13.40 17.12 -8.34
N ARG A 21 12.14 17.60 -8.32
CA ARG A 21 11.13 17.29 -7.30
C ARG A 21 11.05 15.78 -7.05
N ILE A 22 11.68 15.35 -5.96
CA ILE A 22 11.66 13.98 -5.42
C ILE A 22 12.28 12.98 -6.39
N ALA A 23 13.60 12.79 -6.27
CA ALA A 23 14.26 11.57 -6.72
C ALA A 23 13.44 10.37 -6.24
N ALA A 24 13.11 9.46 -7.16
CA ALA A 24 12.39 8.23 -6.88
C ALA A 24 12.95 7.64 -5.58
N LYS A 25 12.07 7.44 -4.58
CA LYS A 25 12.43 7.00 -3.24
C LYS A 25 12.98 5.56 -3.31
N LEU A 26 14.18 5.38 -3.84
CA LEU A 26 14.86 4.09 -4.02
C LEU A 26 15.11 3.39 -2.68
N ALA A 27 15.13 4.16 -1.59
CA ALA A 27 15.24 3.63 -0.23
C ALA A 27 13.90 3.30 0.44
N PHE A 28 12.76 3.66 -0.15
CA PHE A 28 11.44 3.46 0.48
C PHE A 28 10.45 2.88 -0.53
N LEU A 29 10.67 1.62 -0.90
CA LEU A 29 9.58 0.80 -1.40
C LEU A 29 8.60 0.59 -0.24
N PRO A 30 7.30 0.91 -0.41
CA PRO A 30 6.31 0.57 0.59
C PRO A 30 6.39 -0.94 0.90
N PRO A 31 6.33 -1.34 2.17
CA PRO A 31 6.22 -2.76 2.51
C PRO A 31 4.95 -3.34 1.88
N GLU A 32 4.92 -4.65 1.76
CA GLU A 32 3.71 -5.36 1.31
C GLU A 32 2.56 -5.08 2.29
N SER A 33 1.35 -4.89 1.75
CA SER A 33 0.16 -4.62 2.56
C SER A 33 -0.12 -5.78 3.52
N THR A 34 -0.31 -5.47 4.80
CA THR A 34 -0.62 -6.46 5.84
C THR A 34 -2.11 -6.74 5.99
N TYR A 35 -2.98 -6.01 5.28
CA TYR A 35 -4.42 -6.22 5.29
C TYR A 35 -5.01 -6.09 3.90
N SER A 36 -6.18 -6.69 3.70
CA SER A 36 -7.03 -6.50 2.55
C SER A 36 -8.47 -6.26 2.98
N ILE A 37 -9.22 -5.56 2.14
CA ILE A 37 -10.63 -5.27 2.36
C ILE A 37 -11.42 -6.17 1.43
N ILE A 38 -12.27 -7.03 1.99
CA ILE A 38 -13.08 -7.97 1.25
C ILE A 38 -14.57 -7.68 1.47
N PRO A 39 -15.45 -7.95 0.49
CA PRO A 39 -16.88 -7.93 0.73
C PRO A 39 -17.27 -9.05 1.69
N ASP A 40 -18.25 -8.78 2.55
CA ASP A 40 -18.81 -9.79 3.45
C ASP A 40 -19.69 -10.79 2.67
N ASP A 41 -19.56 -12.08 2.97
CA ASP A 41 -20.27 -13.14 2.25
C ASP A 41 -21.79 -13.06 2.44
N ASN A 42 -22.24 -12.59 3.61
CA ASN A 42 -23.66 -12.48 3.94
C ASN A 42 -24.28 -11.16 3.48
N ASN A 43 -23.46 -10.12 3.29
CA ASN A 43 -23.92 -8.80 2.89
C ASN A 43 -22.93 -8.15 1.92
N SER A 44 -23.28 -8.16 0.64
CA SER A 44 -22.46 -7.58 -0.44
C SER A 44 -22.18 -6.08 -0.29
N THR A 45 -22.93 -5.36 0.55
CA THR A 45 -22.70 -3.94 0.84
C THR A 45 -21.75 -3.71 2.02
N LYS A 46 -21.53 -4.73 2.85
CA LYS A 46 -20.61 -4.66 3.99
C LYS A 46 -19.20 -5.06 3.54
N LEU A 47 -18.21 -4.32 4.01
CA LEU A 47 -16.80 -4.59 3.81
C LEU A 47 -16.17 -5.02 5.14
N THR A 48 -15.26 -5.97 5.10
CA THR A 48 -14.54 -6.51 6.27
C THR A 48 -13.03 -6.47 6.05
N LEU A 49 -12.28 -6.38 7.16
CA LEU A 49 -10.81 -6.46 7.14
C LEU A 49 -10.37 -7.92 7.22
N LYS A 50 -9.47 -8.29 6.31
CA LYS A 50 -8.72 -9.54 6.39
C LYS A 50 -7.24 -9.22 6.58
N PHE A 51 -6.72 -9.54 7.76
CA PHE A 51 -5.30 -9.42 8.03
C PHE A 51 -4.51 -10.60 7.44
N SER A 52 -3.29 -10.33 7.00
CA SER A 52 -2.30 -11.36 6.69
C SER A 52 -1.61 -11.82 7.96
N GLU A 53 -0.88 -12.94 7.90
CA GLU A 53 -0.10 -13.45 9.03
C GLU A 53 0.94 -12.46 9.55
N ARG A 54 1.42 -11.54 8.69
CA ARG A 54 2.40 -10.50 9.03
C ARG A 54 1.80 -9.29 9.74
N ALA A 55 0.48 -9.23 9.90
CA ALA A 55 -0.18 -8.09 10.52
C ALA A 55 -0.02 -8.05 12.05
N ASP A 56 0.46 -9.14 12.66
CA ASP A 56 0.65 -9.29 14.11
C ASP A 56 -0.57 -8.79 14.92
N TRP A 57 -1.78 -9.13 14.46
CA TRP A 57 -3.03 -8.73 15.12
C TRP A 57 -3.12 -9.37 16.51
N GLN A 58 -3.22 -8.54 17.55
CA GLN A 58 -3.11 -8.96 18.95
C GLN A 58 -4.45 -9.30 19.60
N TYR A 59 -5.56 -9.00 18.92
CA TYR A 59 -6.91 -9.12 19.45
C TYR A 59 -7.65 -10.31 18.86
N THR A 60 -8.84 -10.56 19.38
CA THR A 60 -9.68 -11.67 18.91
C THR A 60 -10.33 -11.37 17.57
N GLN A 61 -10.78 -12.42 16.88
CA GLN A 61 -11.56 -12.29 15.64
C GLN A 61 -12.88 -11.53 15.88
N ARG A 62 -13.48 -11.71 17.06
CA ARG A 62 -14.71 -11.00 17.44
C ARG A 62 -14.52 -9.49 17.50
N GLU A 63 -13.37 -9.05 18.02
CA GLU A 63 -13.02 -7.62 18.04
C GLU A 63 -12.78 -7.11 16.62
N LEU A 64 -12.16 -7.91 15.74
CA LEU A 64 -11.97 -7.57 14.33
C LEU A 64 -13.31 -7.39 13.59
N GLU A 65 -14.30 -8.24 13.87
CA GLU A 65 -15.64 -8.16 13.28
C GLU A 65 -16.43 -6.90 13.67
N CYS A 66 -16.03 -6.24 14.75
CA CYS A 66 -16.61 -4.96 15.17
C CYS A 66 -16.08 -3.76 14.36
N PHE A 67 -15.01 -3.93 13.57
CA PHE A 67 -14.50 -2.85 12.72
C PHE A 67 -15.38 -2.66 11.48
N GLU A 68 -15.70 -1.41 11.20
CA GLU A 68 -16.36 -1.00 9.96
C GLU A 68 -15.32 -0.42 8.99
N VAL A 69 -15.41 -0.83 7.73
CA VAL A 69 -14.51 -0.36 6.67
C VAL A 69 -15.32 0.27 5.56
N GLN A 70 -14.87 1.43 5.11
CA GLN A 70 -15.47 2.13 3.98
C GLN A 70 -14.37 2.77 3.13
N TYR A 71 -14.65 2.95 1.86
CA TYR A 71 -13.76 3.67 0.97
C TYR A 71 -14.15 5.14 0.91
N ALA A 72 -13.18 6.02 1.06
CA ALA A 72 -13.31 7.44 0.81
C ALA A 72 -12.63 7.82 -0.51
N GLN A 73 -13.03 8.96 -1.08
CA GLN A 73 -12.37 9.53 -2.25
C GLN A 73 -11.60 10.77 -1.83
N SER A 74 -10.30 10.79 -2.13
CA SER A 74 -9.48 11.99 -1.95
C SER A 74 -9.88 13.08 -2.96
N SER A 75 -9.51 14.33 -2.69
CA SER A 75 -9.73 15.46 -3.60
C SER A 75 -9.07 15.28 -4.98
N ARG A 76 -8.09 14.37 -5.10
CA ARG A 76 -7.42 14.02 -6.36
C ARG A 76 -8.07 12.83 -7.08
N GLY A 77 -9.20 12.34 -6.59
CA GLY A 77 -9.94 11.21 -7.17
C GLY A 77 -9.45 9.83 -6.73
N ASN A 78 -8.37 9.73 -5.94
CA ASN A 78 -7.89 8.43 -5.45
C ASN A 78 -8.85 7.84 -4.43
N ARG A 79 -9.13 6.54 -4.55
CA ARG A 79 -9.88 5.76 -3.57
C ARG A 79 -8.95 5.34 -2.44
N ILE A 80 -9.31 5.68 -1.20
CA ILE A 80 -8.55 5.38 0.02
C ILE A 80 -9.44 4.61 1.01
N ALA A 81 -8.85 3.73 1.81
CA ALA A 81 -9.50 3.03 2.91
C ALA A 81 -8.47 2.66 3.97
#